data_AF-A0A240E9X8-F1
#
_entry.id   AF-A0A240E9X8-F1
#
_cell.length_a   1.000
_cell.length_b   1.000
_cell.length_c   1.000
_cell.angle_alpha   90.00
_cell.angle_beta   90.00
_cell.angle_gamma   90.00
#
_symmetry.space_group_name_H-M   'P 1'
#
loop_
_entity.id
_entity.type
_entity.pdbx_description
1 polymer ?
#
loop_
_entity_poly.entity_id
_entity_poly.type
_entity_poly.pdbx_seq_one_letter_code
_entity_poly.pdbx_strand_id
1 'polypeptide(L)' 'MFTGQYYCQSCNKETIHNEVLIRKPSRYDNDPTIFGRIKLLLHAFINGGHYYDMDRYVTCQTCGRRELDNKGSEFE' A
#
# COMPACT_ATOMS: atom_id res chain seq x y z
N MET A 1 10.22 -2.49 8.99
CA MET A 1 9.49 -1.20 8.88
C MET A 1 10.50 -0.17 8.42
N PHE A 2 10.19 0.58 7.37
CA PHE A 2 11.03 1.68 6.91
C PHE A 2 10.62 2.96 7.64
N THR A 3 11.59 3.81 7.95
CA THR A 3 11.35 5.09 8.63
C THR A 3 11.99 6.21 7.84
N GLY A 4 11.27 7.32 7.72
CA GLY A 4 11.78 8.54 7.08
C GLY A 4 11.28 9.80 7.78
N GLN A 5 11.95 10.91 7.49
CA GLN A 5 11.63 12.22 8.04
C GLN A 5 10.76 12.99 7.06
N TYR A 6 9.56 13.39 7.50
CA TYR A 6 8.56 14.09 6.68
C TYR A 6 7.86 15.17 7.50
N TYR A 7 7.30 16.15 6.80
CA TYR A 7 6.44 17.15 7.44
C TYR A 7 5.09 16.52 7.83
N CYS A 8 4.73 16.59 9.11
CA CYS A 8 3.43 16.14 9.58
C CYS A 8 2.46 17.34 9.64
N GLN A 9 1.38 17.30 8.87
CA GLN A 9 0.37 18.36 8.85
C GLN A 9 -0.30 18.57 10.22
N SER A 10 -0.49 17.50 11.00
CA SER A 10 -1.11 17.61 12.34
C SER A 10 -0.16 18.14 13.42
N CYS A 11 1.14 17.85 13.31
CA CYS A 11 2.15 18.40 14.23
C CYS A 11 2.66 19.78 13.81
N ASN A 12 2.41 20.17 12.55
CA ASN A 12 2.90 21.38 11.92
C ASN A 12 4.43 21.53 12.01
N LYS A 13 5.16 20.42 11.89
CA LYS A 13 6.63 20.34 11.91
C LYS A 13 7.12 19.03 11.27
N GLU A 14 8.42 18.96 10.99
CA GLU A 14 9.07 17.72 10.61
C GLU A 14 9.08 16.70 11.76
N THR A 15 8.75 15.45 11.42
CA THR A 15 8.73 14.33 12.36
C THR A 15 9.12 13.04 11.65
N ILE A 16 9.53 12.03 12.42
CA ILE A 16 9.78 10.68 11.92
C ILE A 16 8.45 9.98 11.68
N HIS A 17 8.32 9.31 10.52
CA HIS A 17 7.17 8.47 10.20
C HIS A 17 7.59 7.03 9.95
N ASN A 18 6.72 6.09 10.33
CA ASN A 18 6.79 4.69 9.91
C ASN A 18 6.08 4.54 8.58
N GLU A 19 6.67 3.74 7.69
CA GLU A 19 6.07 3.40 6.40
C GLU A 19 5.71 1.93 6.32
N VAL A 20 4.53 1.67 5.77
CA VAL A 20 4.03 0.33 5.49
C VAL A 20 3.41 0.31 4.10
N LEU A 21 3.85 -0.63 3.27
CA LEU A 21 3.20 -0.97 2.01
C LEU A 21 2.20 -2.11 2.25
N ILE A 22 0.95 -1.90 1.85
CA ILE A 22 -0.12 -2.88 1.95
C ILE A 22 -0.64 -3.18 0.55
N ARG A 23 -0.77 -4.46 0.20
CA ARG A 23 -1.35 -4.84 -1.10
C ARG A 23 -2.78 -4.35 -1.20
N LYS A 24 -3.15 -3.74 -2.32
CA LYS A 24 -4.56 -3.41 -2.56
C LYS A 24 -5.40 -4.70 -2.64
N PRO A 25 -6.66 -4.66 -2.18
CA PRO A 25 -7.56 -5.80 -2.28
C PRO A 25 -7.88 -6.10 -3.75
N SER A 26 -7.83 -7.38 -4.13
CA SER A 26 -8.27 -7.82 -5.44
C SER A 26 -9.74 -8.21 -5.40
N ARG A 27 -10.46 -8.02 -6.51
CA ARG A 27 -11.84 -8.53 -6.66
C ARG A 27 -11.96 -10.05 -6.45
N TYR A 28 -10.86 -10.80 -6.60
CA TYR A 28 -10.83 -12.25 -6.42
C TYR A 28 -10.50 -12.69 -4.99
N ASP A 29 -10.14 -11.76 -4.08
CA ASP A 29 -9.80 -12.11 -2.69
C ASP A 29 -11.03 -12.61 -1.90
N ASN A 30 -12.23 -12.20 -2.31
CA ASN A 30 -13.48 -12.60 -1.68
C ASN A 30 -14.03 -13.94 -2.20
N ASP A 31 -13.33 -14.62 -3.11
CA ASP A 31 -13.69 -15.94 -3.63
C ASP A 31 -12.71 -17.01 -3.09
N PRO A 32 -13.04 -17.69 -1.97
CA PRO A 32 -12.14 -18.65 -1.33
C PRO A 32 -12.02 -19.97 -2.11
N THR A 33 -12.79 -20.16 -3.18
CA THR A 33 -12.79 -21.41 -3.95
C THR A 33 -11.45 -21.61 -4.66
N ILE A 34 -11.16 -22.87 -5.01
CA ILE A 34 -9.96 -23.22 -5.80
C ILE A 34 -9.96 -22.45 -7.14
N PHE A 35 -11.14 -22.24 -7.73
CA PHE A 35 -11.29 -21.48 -8.97
C PHE A 35 -11.00 -19.98 -8.77
N GLY A 36 -11.44 -19.39 -7.65
CA GLY A 36 -11.09 -18.03 -7.26
C GLY A 36 -9.57 -17.84 -7.12
N ARG A 37 -8.88 -18.80 -6.49
CA ARG A 37 -7.41 -18.79 -6.36
C ARG A 37 -6.69 -18.92 -7.71
N ILE A 38 -7.19 -19.77 -8.61
CA ILE A 38 -6.63 -19.91 -9.98
C ILE A 38 -6.82 -18.61 -10.76
N LYS A 39 -7.99 -17.97 -10.67
CA LYS A 39 -8.25 -16.66 -11.28
C LYS A 39 -7.31 -15.59 -10.73
N LEU A 40 -7.10 -15.56 -9.41
CA LEU A 40 -6.16 -14.63 -8.78
C LEU A 40 -4.74 -14.83 -9.31
N LEU A 41 -4.29 -16.08 -9.45
CA LEU A 41 -2.98 -16.43 -10.00
C LEU A 41 -2.82 -16.03 -11.47
N LEU A 42 -3.80 -16.36 -12.33
CA LEU A 42 -3.83 -15.95 -13.73
C LEU A 42 -3.87 -14.42 -13.88
N HIS A 43 -4.67 -13.74 -13.07
CA HIS A 43 -4.74 -12.28 -13.06
C HIS A 43 -3.42 -11.64 -12.62
N ALA A 44 -2.73 -12.24 -11.65
CA ALA A 44 -1.40 -11.80 -11.26
C ALA A 44 -0.39 -12.02 -12.39
N PHE A 45 -0.43 -13.16 -13.08
CA PHE A 45 0.50 -13.51 -14.15
C PHE A 45 0.33 -12.67 -15.41
N ILE A 46 -0.90 -12.52 -15.92
CA ILE A 46 -1.20 -11.77 -17.16
C ILE A 46 -0.86 -10.29 -17.01
N ASN A 47 -1.10 -9.71 -15.84
CA ASN A 47 -0.78 -8.31 -15.59
C ASN A 47 0.68 -8.08 -15.12
N GLY A 48 1.59 -9.03 -15.39
CA GLY A 48 3.01 -8.84 -15.14
C GLY A 48 3.43 -8.86 -13.67
N GLY A 49 2.67 -9.55 -12.81
CA GLY A 49 2.94 -9.63 -11.38
C GLY A 49 2.68 -8.30 -10.69
N HIS A 50 1.45 -8.08 -10.21
CA HIS A 50 1.05 -6.93 -9.40
C HIS A 50 1.72 -6.93 -8.00
N TYR A 51 3.05 -6.94 -7.96
CA TYR A 51 3.81 -6.55 -6.79
C TYR A 51 3.78 -5.02 -6.60
N TYR A 52 3.34 -4.29 -7.63
CA TYR A 52 3.36 -2.83 -7.68
C TYR A 52 2.04 -2.16 -7.24
N ASP A 53 0.93 -2.90 -7.17
CA ASP A 53 -0.35 -2.33 -6.73
C ASP A 53 -0.47 -2.35 -5.19
N MET A 54 0.30 -1.46 -4.57
CA MET A 54 0.44 -1.34 -3.12
C MET A 54 0.01 0.04 -2.67
N ASP A 55 -0.82 0.09 -1.63
CA ASP A 55 -1.05 1.31 -0.88
C ASP A 55 0.11 1.57 0.07
N ARG A 56 0.72 2.75 -0.03
CA ARG A 56 1.72 3.23 0.92
C ARG A 56 1.05 4.01 2.03
N TYR A 57 1.19 3.54 3.25
CA TYR A 57 0.75 4.25 4.44
C TYR A 57 1.93 4.81 5.22
N VAL A 58 1.84 6.09 5.57
CA VAL A 58 2.80 6.76 6.46
C VAL A 58 2.12 7.06 7.79
N THR A 59 2.79 6.76 8.90
CA THR A 59 2.27 7.03 10.26
C THR A 59 3.25 7.87 11.04
N CYS A 60 2.84 9.06 11.45
CA CYS A 60 3.67 9.95 12.27
C CYS A 60 3.95 9.29 13.63
N GLN A 61 5.22 9.11 13.98
CA GLN A 61 5.59 8.52 15.26
C GLN A 61 5.34 9.47 16.45
N THR A 62 5.13 10.77 16.19
CA THR A 62 4.88 11.77 17.24
C THR A 62 3.40 11.87 17.60
N CYS A 63 2.50 12.00 16.62
CA CYS A 63 1.05 12.17 16.87
C CYS A 63 0.21 10.95 16.53
N GLY A 64 0.78 9.91 15.92
CA GLY A 64 0.08 8.68 15.56
C GLY A 64 -0.83 8.78 14.33
N ARG A 65 -0.93 9.95 13.68
CA ARG A 65 -1.75 10.12 12.48
C ARG A 65 -1.21 9.26 11.34
N ARG A 66 -2.10 8.48 10.74
CA ARG A 66 -1.83 7.63 9.58
C ARG A 66 -2.47 8.22 8.33
N GLU A 67 -1.73 8.24 7.23
CA GLU A 67 -2.17 8.80 5.95
C GLU A 67 -1.87 7.80 4.82
N LEU A 68 -2.76 7.76 3.83
CA LEU A 68 -2.51 7.08 2.55
C LEU A 68 -1.70 8.03 1.67
N ASP A 69 -0.47 7.64 1.34
CA ASP A 69 0.49 8.46 0.62
C ASP A 69 1.09 7.69 -0.57
N ASN A 70 0.21 7.31 -1.51
CA ASN A 70 0.60 6.69 -2.78
C ASN A 70 1.34 7.72 -3.64
N LYS A 71 2.48 7.32 -4.21
CA LYS A 71 3.33 8.16 -5.08
C LYS A 71 3.37 7.57 -6.49
N GLY A 72 3.35 8.44 -7.51
CA GLY A 72 3.37 8.06 -8.93
C GLY A 72 1.98 7.92 -9.55
N SER A 73 1.93 7.83 -10.88
CA SER A 73 0.75 7.36 -11.62
C SER A 73 0.93 5.87 -11.93
N GLU A 74 -0.15 5.09 -11.93
CA GLU A 74 -0.14 3.61 -12.00
C GLU A 74 0.57 3.03 -13.26
N PHE A 75 0.95 3.87 -14.23
CA PHE A 75 1.49 3.48 -15.54
C PHE A 75 2.58 4.41 -16.09
N GLU A 76 3.29 5.18 -15.25
CA GLU A 76 4.51 5.92 -15.63
C GLU A 76 5.79 5.08 -15.56
#